data_AF-A0A7Y5BK77-F1
#
_entry.id   AF-A0A7Y5BK77-F1
#
_cell.length_a   1.000
_cell.length_b   1.000
_cell.length_c   1.000
_cell.angle_alpha   90.00
_cell.angle_beta   90.00
_cell.angle_gamma   90.00
#
_symmetry.space_group_name_H-M   'P 1'
#
loop_
_entity.id
_entity.type
_entity.pdbx_description
1 polymer ?
#
loop_
_entity_poly.entity_id
_entity_poly.type
_entity_poly.pdbx_seq_one_letter_code
_entity_poly.pdbx_strand_id
1 'polypeptide(L)'
;SSAKIEVEDVAKRLMDYGFHAPTMSFPVPGTLMIEPTESESKEELDRFCDALISIREEIRQIENGTLDETDNPLKNSPHTAESVISEKWNHQYSRELAIFPLPYLRNNKFWPSVGRVDNVYGDRNLVCSCPPMESYQ
;
A
#
# COMPACT_ATOMS: atom_id res chain seq x y z
N SER A 1 18.74 0.21 -0.60
CA SER A 1 17.76 0.29 -1.70
C SER A 1 18.08 1.53 -2.52
N SER A 2 18.16 1.42 -3.85
CA SER A 2 18.42 2.52 -4.80
C SER A 2 17.37 3.62 -4.76
N ALA A 3 16.16 3.33 -4.27
CA ALA A 3 15.03 4.27 -4.21
C ALA A 3 14.50 4.53 -2.79
N LYS A 4 15.26 4.16 -1.73
CA LYS A 4 14.82 4.23 -0.31
C LYS A 4 13.42 3.62 -0.05
N ILE A 5 13.01 2.66 -0.87
CA ILE A 5 11.78 1.88 -0.67
C ILE A 5 12.05 0.74 0.31
N GLU A 6 11.15 0.61 1.28
CA GLU A 6 11.14 -0.44 2.29
C GLU A 6 10.11 -1.52 1.96
N VAL A 7 10.23 -2.69 2.59
CA VAL A 7 9.28 -3.80 2.40
C VAL A 7 7.85 -3.41 2.83
N GLU A 8 7.73 -2.55 3.85
CA GLU A 8 6.44 -2.06 4.31
C GLU A 8 5.76 -1.18 3.25
N ASP A 9 6.52 -0.38 2.49
CA ASP A 9 5.95 0.43 1.40
C ASP A 9 5.28 -0.44 0.34
N VAL A 10 5.95 -1.53 -0.06
CA VAL A 10 5.39 -2.49 -1.02
C VAL A 10 4.15 -3.18 -0.44
N ALA A 11 4.20 -3.57 0.83
CA ALA A 11 3.10 -4.24 1.51
C ALA A 11 1.85 -3.35 1.64
N LYS A 12 2.02 -2.08 2.00
CA LYS A 12 0.91 -1.11 2.04
C LYS A 12 0.42 -0.79 0.64
N ARG A 13 1.32 -0.68 -0.34
CA ARG A 13 0.94 -0.40 -1.74
C ARG A 13 0.10 -1.51 -2.34
N LEU A 14 0.37 -2.78 -2.02
CA LEU A 14 -0.47 -3.92 -2.45
C LEU A 14 -1.95 -3.78 -2.03
N MET A 15 -2.24 -3.09 -0.92
CA MET A 15 -3.63 -2.83 -0.50
C MET A 15 -4.37 -1.97 -1.52
N ASP A 16 -3.70 -1.02 -2.17
CA ASP A 16 -4.28 -0.19 -3.23
C ASP A 16 -4.62 -1.02 -4.48
N TYR A 17 -3.89 -2.12 -4.69
CA TYR A 17 -4.13 -3.14 -5.73
C TYR A 17 -5.14 -4.21 -5.27
N GLY A 18 -5.77 -4.06 -4.10
CA GLY A 18 -6.78 -4.98 -3.60
C GLY A 18 -6.22 -6.30 -3.05
N PHE A 19 -4.92 -6.35 -2.73
CA PHE A 19 -4.27 -7.51 -2.15
C PHE A 19 -3.86 -7.29 -0.70
N HIS A 20 -3.99 -8.34 0.10
CA HIS A 20 -3.28 -8.43 1.37
C HIS A 20 -1.79 -8.70 1.10
N ALA A 21 -0.91 -8.10 1.90
CA ALA A 21 0.52 -8.32 1.75
C ALA A 21 0.92 -9.77 2.10
N PRO A 22 1.89 -10.37 1.40
CA PRO A 22 2.49 -11.65 1.82
C PRO A 22 3.21 -11.53 3.16
N THR A 23 3.77 -12.65 3.62
CA THR A 23 4.60 -12.67 4.83
C THR A 23 5.77 -11.70 4.69
N MET A 24 5.87 -10.74 5.61
CA MET A 24 6.89 -9.69 5.59
C MET A 24 8.06 -10.01 6.52
N SER A 25 9.27 -9.73 6.06
CA SER A 25 10.52 -9.73 6.85
C SER A 25 10.85 -11.04 7.57
N PHE A 26 10.29 -12.15 7.10
CA PHE A 26 10.57 -13.50 7.58
C PHE A 26 10.56 -14.49 6.40
N PRO A 27 11.51 -15.44 6.33
CA PRO A 27 12.62 -15.68 7.26
C PRO A 27 13.79 -14.69 7.12
N VAL A 28 13.76 -13.82 6.10
CA VAL A 28 14.81 -12.83 5.85
C VAL A 28 14.26 -11.41 6.04
N PRO A 29 14.87 -10.57 6.90
CA PRO A 29 14.45 -9.18 7.09
C PRO A 29 14.47 -8.38 5.79
N GLY A 30 13.45 -7.55 5.57
CA GLY A 30 13.35 -6.71 4.36
C GLY A 30 12.93 -7.46 3.09
N THR A 31 12.40 -8.69 3.22
CA THR A 31 11.90 -9.49 2.08
C THR A 31 10.42 -9.82 2.23
N LEU A 32 9.78 -10.20 1.12
CA LEU A 32 8.44 -10.78 1.09
C LEU A 32 8.55 -12.26 0.74
N MET A 33 7.86 -13.11 1.50
CA MET A 33 7.70 -14.54 1.21
C MET A 33 6.28 -14.81 0.75
N ILE A 34 6.13 -15.34 -0.47
CA ILE A 34 4.86 -15.54 -1.16
C ILE A 34 4.54 -17.02 -1.26
N GLU A 35 3.34 -17.41 -0.83
CA GLU A 35 2.78 -18.75 -0.98
C GLU A 35 1.35 -18.64 -1.53
N PRO A 36 1.10 -19.02 -2.79
CA PRO A 36 -0.22 -18.86 -3.41
C PRO A 36 -1.24 -19.93 -2.99
N THR A 37 -0.80 -21.08 -2.47
CA THR A 37 -1.60 -22.30 -2.31
C THR A 37 -2.15 -22.86 -3.63
N GLU A 38 -2.65 -24.09 -3.60
CA GLU A 38 -3.24 -24.78 -4.75
C GLU A 38 -4.67 -24.36 -5.07
N SER A 39 -5.31 -23.60 -4.18
CA SER A 39 -6.73 -23.21 -4.32
C SER A 39 -6.93 -21.98 -5.21
N GLU A 40 -5.86 -21.23 -5.48
CA GLU A 40 -5.94 -19.99 -6.25
C GLU A 40 -5.90 -20.27 -7.77
N SER A 41 -6.80 -19.59 -8.49
CA SER A 41 -6.87 -19.68 -9.95
C SER A 41 -5.64 -19.04 -10.62
N LYS A 42 -5.30 -19.49 -11.84
CA LYS A 42 -4.18 -18.87 -12.59
C LYS A 42 -4.42 -17.38 -12.79
N GLU A 43 -5.66 -16.99 -13.04
CA GLU A 43 -6.07 -15.60 -13.21
C GLU A 43 -5.77 -14.77 -11.95
N GLU A 44 -5.95 -15.33 -10.75
CA GLU A 44 -5.58 -14.64 -9.50
C GLU A 44 -4.08 -14.46 -9.37
N LEU A 45 -3.31 -15.49 -9.69
CA LEU A 45 -1.85 -15.46 -9.66
C LEU A 45 -1.30 -14.43 -10.64
N ASP A 46 -1.87 -14.35 -11.84
CA ASP A 46 -1.52 -13.36 -12.85
C ASP A 46 -1.83 -11.95 -12.33
N ARG A 47 -3.00 -11.70 -11.71
CA ARG A 47 -3.35 -10.39 -11.12
C ARG A 47 -2.37 -9.96 -10.04
N PHE A 48 -1.93 -10.90 -9.20
CA PHE A 48 -0.94 -10.63 -8.15
C PHE A 48 0.45 -10.34 -8.73
N CYS A 49 0.88 -11.12 -9.75
CA CYS A 49 2.14 -10.87 -10.45
C CYS A 49 2.12 -9.51 -11.17
N ASP A 50 1.03 -9.16 -11.85
CA ASP A 50 0.86 -7.87 -12.51
C ASP A 50 0.90 -6.71 -11.52
N ALA A 51 0.33 -6.87 -10.32
CA ALA A 51 0.45 -5.89 -9.25
C ALA A 51 1.91 -5.69 -8.82
N LEU A 52 2.67 -6.77 -8.62
CA LEU A 52 4.09 -6.69 -8.27
C LEU A 52 4.95 -6.08 -9.39
N ILE A 53 4.67 -6.41 -10.66
CA ILE A 53 5.34 -5.83 -11.83
C ILE A 53 5.05 -4.34 -11.93
N SER A 54 3.79 -3.94 -11.74
CA SER A 54 3.38 -2.54 -11.72
C SER A 54 4.07 -1.77 -10.61
N ILE A 55 4.11 -2.32 -9.38
CA ILE A 55 4.86 -1.73 -8.25
C ILE A 55 6.36 -1.64 -8.57
N ARG A 56 6.96 -2.65 -9.24
CA ARG A 56 8.37 -2.58 -9.66
C ARG A 56 8.62 -1.42 -10.61
N GLU A 57 7.68 -1.12 -11.50
CA GLU A 57 7.77 0.04 -12.38
C GLU A 57 7.59 1.37 -11.62
N GLU A 58 6.71 1.44 -10.62
CA GLU A 58 6.65 2.60 -9.71
C GLU A 58 8.00 2.83 -9.00
N ILE A 59 8.63 1.77 -8.49
CA ILE A 59 9.98 1.85 -7.91
C ILE A 59 10.98 2.37 -8.95
N ARG A 60 10.90 1.88 -10.20
CA ARG A 60 11.79 2.33 -11.29
C ARG A 60 11.61 3.81 -11.59
N GLN A 61 10.38 4.31 -11.54
CA GLN A 61 10.07 5.73 -11.73
C GLN A 61 10.63 6.60 -10.59
N ILE A 62 10.79 6.05 -9.38
CA ILE A 62 11.50 6.73 -8.30
C ILE A 62 13.01 6.69 -8.56
N GLU A 63 13.55 5.53 -8.94
CA GLU A 63 14.98 5.36 -9.27
C GLU A 63 15.46 6.30 -10.37
N ASN A 64 14.61 6.60 -11.36
CA ASN A 64 14.93 7.49 -12.48
C ASN A 64 14.52 8.96 -12.27
N GLY A 65 13.91 9.29 -11.12
CA GLY A 65 13.48 10.65 -10.78
C GLY A 65 12.20 11.14 -11.47
N THR A 66 11.42 10.25 -12.08
CA THR A 66 10.07 10.57 -12.61
C THR A 66 9.07 10.81 -11.48
N LEU A 67 9.14 10.01 -10.42
CA LEU A 67 8.36 10.19 -9.20
C LEU A 67 9.27 10.71 -8.08
N ASP A 68 8.73 11.58 -7.23
CA ASP A 68 9.46 12.11 -6.07
C ASP A 68 9.84 10.98 -5.10
N GLU A 69 11.02 11.07 -4.49
CA GLU A 69 11.52 10.04 -3.57
C GLU A 69 10.69 9.95 -2.27
N THR A 70 10.07 11.05 -1.86
CA THR A 70 9.36 11.20 -0.60
C THR A 70 7.85 11.32 -0.74
N ASP A 71 7.36 11.88 -1.85
CA ASP A 71 5.94 12.03 -2.17
C ASP A 71 5.54 11.19 -3.39
N ASN A 72 5.30 9.90 -3.15
CA ASN A 72 4.96 8.93 -4.19
C ASN A 72 3.93 7.92 -3.69
N PRO A 73 3.28 7.15 -4.59
CA PRO A 73 2.25 6.21 -4.21
C PRO A 73 2.73 5.14 -3.21
N LEU A 74 3.99 4.71 -3.28
CA LEU A 74 4.56 3.72 -2.37
C LEU A 74 4.67 4.27 -0.94
N LYS A 75 5.19 5.48 -0.76
CA LYS A 75 5.35 6.12 0.57
C LYS A 75 4.04 6.52 1.21
N ASN A 76 3.06 6.94 0.40
CA ASN A 76 1.78 7.44 0.89
C ASN A 76 0.67 6.37 0.94
N SER A 77 0.98 5.13 0.54
CA SER A 77 0.04 4.01 0.66
C SER A 77 -0.19 3.61 2.12
N PRO A 78 -1.38 3.08 2.47
CA PRO A 78 -2.54 2.87 1.60
C PRO A 78 -3.42 4.12 1.44
N HIS A 79 -4.14 4.22 0.31
CA HIS A 79 -5.00 5.36 -0.01
C HIS A 79 -6.47 5.07 0.36
N THR A 80 -7.01 5.80 1.33
CA THR A 80 -8.40 5.65 1.78
C THR A 80 -9.38 6.35 0.84
N ALA A 81 -10.66 5.99 0.91
CA ALA A 81 -11.70 6.70 0.17
C ALA A 81 -11.74 8.19 0.56
N GLU A 82 -11.59 8.48 1.85
CA GLU A 82 -11.59 9.85 2.38
C GLU A 82 -10.44 10.71 1.83
N SER A 83 -9.21 10.17 1.81
CA SER A 83 -8.05 10.93 1.31
C SER A 83 -8.18 11.28 -0.17
N VAL A 84 -8.87 10.43 -0.93
CA VAL A 84 -9.10 10.58 -2.36
C VAL A 84 -10.19 11.62 -2.66
N ILE A 85 -11.33 11.55 -1.96
CA ILE A 85 -12.49 12.42 -2.22
C ILE A 85 -12.27 13.85 -1.69
N SER A 86 -11.25 14.05 -0.83
CA SER A 86 -10.81 15.37 -0.41
C SER A 86 -10.69 16.32 -1.60
N GLU A 87 -11.21 17.55 -1.44
CA GLU A 87 -11.14 18.59 -2.47
C GLU A 87 -9.69 18.86 -2.90
N LYS A 88 -8.78 18.91 -1.92
CA LYS A 88 -7.37 19.16 -2.12
C LYS A 88 -6.62 17.85 -2.29
N TRP A 89 -5.86 17.75 -3.38
CA TRP A 89 -4.93 16.66 -3.65
C TRP A 89 -3.52 17.24 -3.76
N ASN A 90 -2.76 17.12 -2.68
CA ASN A 90 -1.44 17.74 -2.52
C ASN A 90 -0.32 16.73 -2.77
N HIS A 91 -0.49 15.88 -3.79
CA HIS A 91 0.50 14.87 -4.18
C HIS A 91 1.01 15.14 -5.59
N GLN A 92 2.26 14.82 -5.85
CA GLN A 92 2.90 14.96 -7.17
C GLN A 92 2.47 13.90 -8.20
N TYR A 93 1.61 12.96 -7.81
CA TYR A 93 1.04 11.92 -8.67
C TYR A 93 -0.48 12.01 -8.71
N SER A 94 -1.13 11.36 -9.67
CA SER A 94 -2.58 11.45 -9.84
C SER A 94 -3.36 10.56 -8.87
N ARG A 95 -4.61 10.95 -8.56
CA ARG A 95 -5.58 10.09 -7.84
C ARG A 95 -5.81 8.76 -8.57
N GLU A 96 -5.80 8.78 -9.89
CA GLU A 96 -5.98 7.58 -10.70
C GLU A 96 -4.82 6.59 -10.47
N LEU A 97 -3.57 7.07 -10.47
CA LEU A 97 -2.42 6.23 -10.15
C LEU A 97 -2.52 5.70 -8.71
N ALA A 98 -3.00 6.50 -7.77
CA ALA A 98 -3.18 6.09 -6.39
C ALA A 98 -4.19 4.93 -6.23
N ILE A 99 -5.34 4.99 -6.92
CA ILE A 99 -6.50 4.13 -6.63
C ILE A 99 -6.67 3.01 -7.65
N PHE A 100 -6.40 3.29 -8.93
CA PHE A 100 -6.64 2.40 -10.06
C PHE A 100 -5.36 2.23 -10.91
N PRO A 101 -4.22 1.81 -10.31
CA PRO A 101 -3.00 1.60 -11.07
C PRO A 101 -3.12 0.51 -12.16
N LEU A 102 -4.09 -0.40 -12.03
CA LEU A 102 -4.42 -1.42 -13.03
C LEU A 102 -5.91 -1.38 -13.41
N PRO A 103 -6.27 -1.70 -14.67
CA PRO A 103 -7.66 -1.59 -15.16
C PRO A 103 -8.68 -2.41 -14.37
N TYR A 104 -8.31 -3.61 -13.90
CA TYR A 104 -9.25 -4.51 -13.21
C TYR A 104 -9.79 -3.91 -11.90
N LEU A 105 -9.05 -3.00 -11.27
CA LEU A 105 -9.43 -2.35 -10.01
C LEU A 105 -10.66 -1.46 -10.14
N ARG A 106 -11.02 -1.05 -11.37
CA ARG A 106 -12.23 -0.26 -11.64
C ARG A 106 -13.51 -1.08 -11.50
N ASN A 107 -13.43 -2.41 -11.67
CA ASN A 107 -14.58 -3.30 -11.61
C ASN A 107 -14.91 -3.74 -10.19
N ASN A 108 -13.89 -3.88 -9.34
CA ASN A 108 -14.04 -4.29 -7.95
C ASN A 108 -12.97 -3.62 -7.10
N LYS A 109 -13.34 -2.57 -6.37
CA LYS A 109 -12.44 -1.81 -5.50
C LYS A 109 -12.68 -2.17 -4.04
N PHE A 110 -11.65 -2.73 -3.40
CA PHE A 110 -11.56 -2.80 -1.96
C PHE A 110 -10.90 -1.53 -1.41
N TRP A 111 -11.51 -0.90 -0.41
CA TRP A 111 -11.01 0.34 0.18
C TRP A 111 -10.31 0.08 1.51
N PRO A 112 -9.04 0.51 1.66
CA PRO A 112 -8.42 0.64 2.98
C PRO A 112 -9.25 1.59 3.86
N SER A 113 -9.58 1.15 5.07
CA SER A 113 -10.42 1.92 5.99
C SER A 113 -9.67 3.05 6.71
N VAL A 114 -8.35 2.90 6.86
CA VAL A 114 -7.46 3.87 7.48
C VAL A 114 -6.17 4.00 6.67
N GLY A 115 -5.48 5.12 6.84
CA GLY A 115 -4.15 5.32 6.27
C GLY A 115 -3.08 4.46 6.95
N ARG A 116 -1.81 4.77 6.67
CA ARG A 116 -0.68 4.05 7.27
C ARG A 116 -0.67 4.26 8.80
N VAL A 117 -0.61 3.16 9.54
CA VAL A 117 -0.59 3.16 11.01
C VAL A 117 0.79 3.58 11.52
N ASP A 118 0.81 4.43 12.55
CA ASP A 118 2.04 4.77 13.27
C ASP A 118 2.31 3.76 14.39
N ASN A 119 3.14 2.76 14.08
CA ASN A 119 3.51 1.71 15.02
C ASN A 119 4.29 2.25 16.23
N VAL A 120 5.20 3.21 16.00
CA VAL A 120 6.09 3.75 17.05
C VAL A 120 5.30 4.57 18.06
N TYR A 121 4.32 5.34 17.60
CA TYR A 121 3.42 6.07 18.48
C TYR A 121 2.60 5.13 19.36
N GLY A 122 2.05 4.05 18.78
CA GLY A 122 1.27 3.05 19.51
C GLY A 122 2.07 2.37 20.63
N ASP A 123 3.31 1.98 20.34
CA ASP A 123 4.20 1.36 21.33
C ASP A 123 4.57 2.33 22.47
N ARG A 124 4.70 3.63 22.18
CA ARG A 124 5.01 4.67 23.18
C ARG A 124 3.80 5.10 24.00
N ASN A 125 2.58 4.95 23.48
CA ASN A 125 1.34 5.40 24.09
C ASN A 125 0.36 4.23 24.21
N LEU A 126 0.74 3.23 25.02
CA LEU A 126 0.00 1.99 25.14
C LEU A 126 -1.42 2.20 25.69
N VAL A 127 -2.41 2.02 24.82
CA VAL A 127 -3.84 2.00 25.17
C VAL A 127 -4.40 0.65 24.72
N CYS A 128 -4.70 -0.23 25.68
CA CYS A 128 -5.16 -1.60 25.44
C CYS A 128 -6.61 -1.86 25.87
N SER A 129 -7.37 -0.78 26.08
CA SER A 129 -8.80 -0.81 26.39
C SER A 129 -9.52 0.25 25.57
N CYS A 130 -10.83 0.11 25.38
CA CYS A 130 -11.61 1.10 24.64
C CYS A 130 -11.44 2.49 25.30
N PRO A 131 -10.98 3.49 24.56
CA PRO A 131 -10.96 4.84 25.08
C PRO A 131 -12.40 5.34 25.29
N PRO A 132 -12.60 6.39 26.12
CA PRO A 132 -13.94 6.92 26.40
C PRO A 132 -14.67 7.35 25.11
N MET A 133 -16.00 7.27 25.08
CA MET A 133 -16.77 7.64 23.87
C MET A 133 -16.51 9.09 23.42
N GLU A 134 -16.16 9.96 24.36
CA GLU A 134 -15.79 11.36 24.13
C GLU A 134 -14.53 11.52 23.28
N SER A 135 -13.68 10.50 23.20
CA SER A 135 -12.44 10.52 22.41
C SER A 135 -12.63 10.19 20.92
N TYR A 136 -13.84 9.77 20.52
CA TYR A 136 -14.22 9.49 19.13
C TYR A 136 -14.98 10.65 18.47
N GLN A 137 -15.12 11.77 19.18
CA GLN A 137 -15.81 12.97 18.70
C GLN A 137 -14.87 13.94 17.99
#